data_AF-A0A1R2CDT2-F1
#
_entry.id   AF-A0A1R2CDT2-F1
#
_cell.length_a   1.000
_cell.length_b   1.000
_cell.length_c   1.000
_cell.angle_alpha   90.00
_cell.angle_beta   90.00
_cell.angle_gamma   90.00
#
_symmetry.space_group_name_H-M   'P 1'
#
loop_
_entity.id
_entity.type
_entity.pdbx_description
1 polymer ?
#
loop_
_entity_poly.entity_id
_entity_poly.type
_entity_poly.pdbx_seq_one_letter_code
_entity_poly.pdbx_strand_id
1 'polypeptide(L)'
;MSIELLRSIHNSDDNFKCFECGYKNSSWACTEFCIFLCIDCAHQIKSQCSDQVMIKSLQMAGWTNDEVLKLQNGGNHRLRCLMSQYGIPKTFTLAQKYSCQAAQYYKNLIKSEIYNYPPPPAPTIIQGLYPIGYEPKSWWDRTKESLNLFGFKDKRVVEGVIENIDGETLQRIKNTGVNAICGLRAYTCRTATSVLSDYTETLSPEYVKMEESSSKEYNR
;
A
#
# COMPACT_ATOMS: atom_id res chain seq x y z
N MET A 1 -4.88 -34.65 -13.01
CA MET A 1 -5.31 -34.37 -11.62
C MET A 1 -6.73 -33.83 -11.70
N SER A 2 -7.66 -34.42 -10.94
CA SER A 2 -9.11 -34.32 -11.19
C SER A 2 -9.74 -33.04 -10.63
N ILE A 3 -10.85 -32.63 -11.23
CA ILE A 3 -11.77 -31.57 -10.76
C ILE A 3 -12.13 -31.73 -9.27
N GLU A 4 -12.04 -32.94 -8.73
CA GLU A 4 -12.27 -33.25 -7.31
C GLU A 4 -11.25 -32.55 -6.39
N LEU A 5 -9.99 -32.46 -6.80
CA LEU A 5 -8.97 -31.73 -6.05
C LEU A 5 -9.28 -30.23 -6.00
N LEU A 6 -9.73 -29.66 -7.12
CA LEU A 6 -10.15 -28.25 -7.13
C LEU A 6 -11.33 -28.01 -6.16
N ARG A 7 -12.30 -28.93 -6.14
CA ARG A 7 -13.42 -28.87 -5.18
C ARG A 7 -12.95 -29.00 -3.74
N SER A 8 -12.01 -29.89 -3.44
CA SER A 8 -11.50 -30.05 -2.07
C SER A 8 -10.75 -28.81 -1.60
N ILE A 9 -9.95 -28.18 -2.46
CA ILE A 9 -9.26 -26.90 -2.16
C ILE A 9 -10.28 -25.79 -1.91
N HIS A 10 -11.32 -25.69 -2.75
CA HIS A 10 -12.38 -24.69 -2.64
C HIS A 10 -13.20 -24.84 -1.35
N ASN A 11 -13.48 -26.06 -0.93
CA ASN A 11 -14.28 -26.37 0.26
C ASN A 11 -13.60 -26.02 1.59
N SER A 12 -12.36 -25.54 1.60
CA SER A 12 -11.75 -25.00 2.81
C SER A 12 -12.39 -23.66 3.21
N ASP A 13 -12.57 -23.43 4.52
CA ASP A 13 -13.38 -22.33 5.06
C ASP A 13 -12.98 -20.92 4.56
N ASP A 14 -11.68 -20.70 4.32
CA ASP A 14 -11.16 -19.41 3.84
C ASP A 14 -11.28 -19.26 2.31
N ASN A 15 -11.24 -20.36 1.55
CA ASN A 15 -11.36 -20.35 0.09
C ASN A 15 -12.81 -20.23 -0.37
N PHE A 16 -13.76 -20.76 0.41
CA PHE A 16 -15.18 -20.64 0.11
C PHE A 16 -15.71 -19.20 0.17
N LYS A 17 -14.99 -18.29 0.83
CA LYS A 17 -15.31 -16.86 0.92
C LYS A 17 -14.52 -16.08 -0.12
N CYS A 18 -15.15 -15.08 -0.73
CA CYS A 18 -14.47 -14.15 -1.63
C CYS A 18 -13.29 -13.47 -0.91
N PHE A 19 -12.13 -13.45 -1.56
CA PHE A 19 -10.93 -12.84 -1.00
C PHE A 19 -11.10 -11.34 -0.71
N GLU A 20 -11.77 -10.61 -1.61
CA GLU A 20 -11.97 -9.16 -1.51
C GLU A 20 -13.11 -8.77 -0.56
N CYS A 21 -14.35 -9.18 -0.87
CA CYS A 21 -15.52 -8.72 -0.12
C CYS A 21 -15.93 -9.65 1.04
N GLY A 22 -15.33 -10.84 1.15
CA GLY A 22 -15.67 -11.82 2.20
C GLY A 22 -17.02 -12.53 2.03
N TYR A 23 -17.78 -12.23 0.97
CA TYR A 23 -19.04 -12.90 0.68
C TYR A 23 -18.83 -14.41 0.49
N LYS A 24 -19.72 -15.23 1.08
CA LYS A 24 -19.66 -16.69 0.98
C LYS A 24 -19.98 -17.14 -0.45
N ASN A 25 -19.52 -18.33 -0.84
CA ASN A 25 -19.72 -18.91 -2.16
C ASN A 25 -18.94 -18.20 -3.28
N SER A 26 -17.61 -18.21 -3.19
CA SER A 26 -16.73 -17.87 -4.30
C SER A 26 -16.95 -18.85 -5.47
N SER A 27 -17.29 -18.34 -6.65
CA SER A 27 -17.53 -19.14 -7.86
C SER A 27 -16.45 -18.99 -8.92
N TRP A 28 -15.52 -18.07 -8.70
CA TRP A 28 -14.40 -17.75 -9.57
C TRP A 28 -13.08 -17.88 -8.82
N ALA A 29 -11.99 -18.08 -9.55
CA ALA A 29 -10.65 -18.07 -8.98
C ALA A 29 -9.67 -17.34 -9.89
N CYS A 30 -8.71 -16.66 -9.26
CA CYS A 30 -7.55 -16.09 -9.93
C CYS A 30 -6.37 -17.06 -9.80
N THR A 31 -5.85 -17.55 -10.92
CA THR A 31 -4.76 -18.52 -10.96
C THR A 31 -3.41 -17.92 -10.60
N GLU A 32 -3.18 -16.66 -10.96
CA GLU A 32 -1.88 -16.00 -10.74
C GLU A 32 -1.63 -15.66 -9.27
N PHE A 33 -2.68 -15.25 -8.55
CA PHE A 33 -2.62 -14.95 -7.11
C PHE A 33 -3.20 -16.07 -6.24
N CYS A 34 -3.62 -17.19 -6.84
CA CYS A 34 -4.12 -18.36 -6.14
C CYS A 34 -5.25 -18.05 -5.13
N ILE A 35 -6.19 -17.18 -5.52
CA ILE A 35 -7.30 -16.72 -4.68
C ILE A 35 -8.66 -17.05 -5.30
N PHE A 36 -9.68 -17.07 -4.46
CA PHE A 36 -11.07 -17.32 -4.82
C PHE A 36 -11.92 -16.06 -4.66
N LEU A 37 -12.81 -15.82 -5.61
CA LEU A 37 -13.55 -14.57 -5.81
C LEU A 37 -15.03 -14.84 -6.06
N CYS A 38 -15.89 -13.89 -5.66
CA CYS A 38 -17.25 -13.82 -6.19
C CYS A 38 -17.23 -13.25 -7.62
N ILE A 39 -18.35 -13.40 -8.33
CA ILE A 39 -18.49 -12.94 -9.71
C ILE A 39 -18.24 -11.43 -9.88
N ASP A 40 -18.73 -10.61 -8.95
CA ASP A 40 -18.62 -9.15 -9.04
C ASP A 40 -17.17 -8.68 -8.87
N CYS A 41 -16.47 -9.20 -7.85
CA CYS A 41 -15.06 -8.90 -7.63
C CYS A 41 -14.19 -9.45 -8.77
N ALA A 42 -14.52 -10.62 -9.31
CA ALA A 42 -13.84 -11.17 -10.48
C ALA A 42 -13.94 -10.23 -11.69
N HIS A 43 -15.11 -9.67 -11.97
CA HIS A 43 -15.29 -8.69 -13.05
C HIS A 43 -14.54 -7.38 -12.79
N GLN A 44 -14.60 -6.85 -11.56
CA GLN A 44 -13.89 -5.61 -11.20
C GLN A 44 -12.36 -5.75 -11.33
N ILE A 45 -11.80 -6.84 -10.82
CA ILE A 45 -10.36 -7.11 -10.92
C ILE A 45 -9.95 -7.27 -12.38
N LYS A 46 -10.74 -8.00 -13.19
CA LYS A 46 -10.46 -8.13 -14.63
C LYS A 46 -10.47 -6.78 -15.35
N SER A 47 -11.34 -5.86 -14.95
CA SER A 47 -11.42 -4.52 -15.54
C SER A 47 -10.26 -3.60 -15.13
N GLN A 48 -9.73 -3.74 -13.91
CA GLN A 48 -8.70 -2.84 -13.38
C GLN A 48 -7.27 -3.40 -13.49
N CYS A 49 -7.11 -4.71 -13.64
CA CYS A 49 -5.83 -5.40 -13.54
C CYS A 49 -5.65 -6.50 -14.61
N SER A 50 -6.27 -6.34 -15.78
CA SER A 50 -6.36 -7.36 -16.84
C SER A 50 -5.02 -8.06 -17.14
N ASP A 51 -3.92 -7.31 -17.17
CA ASP A 51 -2.62 -7.82 -17.61
C ASP A 51 -1.89 -8.62 -16.52
N GLN A 52 -2.30 -8.45 -15.26
CA GLN A 52 -1.67 -9.08 -14.10
C GLN A 52 -2.40 -10.33 -13.63
N VAL A 53 -3.70 -10.44 -13.95
CA VAL A 53 -4.61 -11.45 -13.41
C VAL A 53 -5.14 -12.36 -14.50
N MET A 54 -5.12 -13.66 -14.24
CA MET A 54 -5.91 -14.62 -15.00
C MET A 54 -7.01 -15.17 -14.11
N ILE A 55 -8.26 -14.92 -14.50
CA ILE A 55 -9.46 -15.27 -13.73
C ILE A 55 -10.28 -16.29 -14.51
N LYS A 56 -10.66 -17.39 -13.84
CA LYS A 56 -11.42 -18.51 -14.41
C LYS A 56 -12.59 -18.90 -13.52
N SER A 57 -13.68 -19.34 -14.14
CA SER A 57 -14.84 -19.91 -13.42
C SER A 57 -14.50 -21.29 -12.89
N LEU A 58 -14.87 -21.59 -11.64
CA LEU A 58 -14.64 -22.92 -11.05
C LEU A 58 -15.45 -24.02 -11.74
N GLN A 59 -16.62 -23.69 -12.29
CA GLN A 59 -17.55 -24.67 -12.87
C GLN A 59 -17.48 -24.72 -14.40
N MET A 60 -17.26 -23.60 -15.07
CA MET A 60 -17.40 -23.50 -16.54
C MET A 60 -16.07 -23.57 -17.29
N ALA A 61 -14.94 -23.29 -16.62
CA ALA A 61 -13.65 -23.21 -17.29
C ALA A 61 -12.91 -24.55 -17.32
N GLY A 62 -12.06 -24.74 -18.32
CA GLY A 62 -11.06 -25.80 -18.33
C GLY A 62 -9.87 -25.44 -17.44
N TRP A 63 -9.45 -26.40 -16.61
CA TRP A 63 -8.35 -26.25 -15.65
C TRP A 63 -7.18 -27.15 -16.02
N THR A 64 -5.97 -26.59 -16.04
CA THR A 64 -4.75 -27.37 -16.19
C THR A 64 -4.25 -27.88 -14.84
N ASN A 65 -3.45 -28.95 -14.83
CA ASN A 65 -2.88 -29.48 -13.59
C ASN A 65 -2.02 -28.43 -12.86
N ASP A 66 -1.22 -27.66 -13.60
CA ASP A 66 -0.40 -26.57 -13.06
C ASP A 66 -1.23 -25.48 -12.36
N GLU A 67 -2.40 -25.15 -12.91
CA GLU A 67 -3.30 -24.16 -12.29
C GLU A 67 -3.92 -24.67 -10.99
N VAL A 68 -4.30 -25.95 -10.95
CA VAL A 68 -4.80 -26.58 -9.72
C VAL A 68 -3.71 -26.67 -8.66
N LEU A 69 -2.48 -27.01 -9.05
CA LEU A 69 -1.30 -27.02 -8.15
C LEU A 69 -0.99 -25.62 -7.60
N LYS A 70 -1.12 -24.57 -8.42
CA LYS A 70 -1.03 -23.18 -7.93
C LYS A 70 -2.05 -22.89 -6.84
N LEU A 71 -3.32 -23.22 -7.09
CA LEU A 71 -4.38 -23.03 -6.11
C LEU A 71 -4.16 -23.84 -4.83
N GLN A 72 -3.61 -25.05 -4.95
CA GLN A 72 -3.31 -25.93 -3.82
C GLN A 72 -2.20 -25.37 -2.92
N ASN A 73 -1.13 -24.83 -3.52
CA ASN A 73 0.00 -24.27 -2.76
C ASN A 73 -0.26 -22.84 -2.26
N GLY A 74 -1.22 -22.13 -2.87
CA GLY A 74 -1.61 -20.79 -2.46
C GLY A 74 -2.79 -20.78 -1.48
N GLY A 75 -3.91 -20.24 -1.93
CA GLY A 75 -5.13 -20.08 -1.14
C GLY A 75 -5.31 -18.67 -0.57
N ASN A 76 -6.56 -18.35 -0.23
CA ASN A 76 -6.96 -17.04 0.27
C ASN A 76 -6.25 -16.68 1.57
N HIS A 77 -6.15 -17.63 2.50
CA HIS A 77 -5.52 -17.44 3.79
C HIS A 77 -4.08 -16.97 3.65
N ARG A 78 -3.31 -17.66 2.81
CA ARG A 78 -1.88 -17.42 2.63
C ARG A 78 -1.60 -16.02 2.09
N LEU A 79 -2.36 -15.59 1.07
CA LEU A 79 -2.22 -14.24 0.54
C LEU A 79 -2.66 -13.17 1.56
N ARG A 80 -3.72 -13.41 2.35
CA ARG A 80 -4.13 -12.47 3.41
C ARG A 80 -3.02 -12.28 4.45
N CYS A 81 -2.38 -13.37 4.88
CA CYS A 81 -1.28 -13.32 5.84
C CYS A 81 -0.10 -12.52 5.30
N LEU A 82 0.29 -12.75 4.04
CA LEU A 82 1.37 -11.98 3.41
C LEU A 82 1.00 -10.50 3.28
N MET A 83 -0.20 -10.19 2.81
CA MET A 83 -0.68 -8.80 2.67
C MET A 83 -0.70 -8.08 4.02
N SER A 84 -1.09 -8.79 5.09
CA SER A 84 -1.07 -8.27 6.46
C SER A 84 0.36 -8.05 6.98
N GLN A 85 1.30 -8.94 6.65
CA GLN A 85 2.71 -8.81 7.04
C GLN A 85 3.37 -7.57 6.42
N TYR A 86 3.04 -7.27 5.16
CA TYR A 86 3.50 -6.06 4.47
C TYR A 86 2.70 -4.80 4.86
N GLY A 87 1.65 -4.93 5.67
CA GLY A 87 0.82 -3.80 6.10
C GLY A 87 0.03 -3.15 4.97
N ILE A 88 -0.36 -3.92 3.95
CA ILE A 88 -1.07 -3.39 2.77
C ILE A 88 -2.44 -2.83 3.20
N PRO A 89 -2.69 -1.51 3.03
CA PRO A 89 -3.94 -0.89 3.44
C PRO A 89 -5.13 -1.44 2.65
N LYS A 90 -6.27 -1.63 3.34
CA LYS A 90 -7.55 -1.96 2.69
C LYS A 90 -8.10 -0.83 1.80
N THR A 91 -7.57 0.38 1.95
CA THR A 91 -7.93 1.56 1.15
C THR A 91 -7.27 1.57 -0.23
N PHE A 92 -6.30 0.67 -0.50
CA PHE A 92 -5.68 0.55 -1.82
C PHE A 92 -6.73 0.21 -2.87
N THR A 93 -6.60 0.84 -4.05
CA THR A 93 -7.36 0.40 -5.21
C THR A 93 -6.93 -1.01 -5.61
N LEU A 94 -7.77 -1.76 -6.34
CA LEU A 94 -7.42 -3.11 -6.79
C LEU A 94 -6.12 -3.07 -7.63
N ALA A 95 -5.99 -2.08 -8.51
CA ALA A 95 -4.78 -1.86 -9.30
C ALA A 95 -3.53 -1.68 -8.42
N GLN A 96 -3.58 -0.86 -7.38
CA GLN A 96 -2.44 -0.69 -6.45
C GLN A 96 -2.13 -1.98 -5.68
N LYS A 97 -3.16 -2.65 -5.17
CA LYS A 97 -3.03 -3.88 -4.39
C LYS A 97 -2.35 -5.00 -5.18
N TYR A 98 -2.73 -5.21 -6.44
CA TYR A 98 -2.18 -6.30 -7.27
C TYR A 98 -0.89 -5.92 -8.01
N SER A 99 -0.60 -4.63 -8.18
CA SER A 99 0.66 -4.16 -8.78
C SER A 99 1.81 -4.02 -7.80
N CYS A 100 1.56 -3.99 -6.49
CA CYS A 100 2.60 -3.83 -5.48
C CYS A 100 3.62 -4.98 -5.48
N GLN A 101 4.85 -4.67 -5.06
CA GLN A 101 5.96 -5.63 -5.06
C GLN A 101 5.68 -6.84 -4.16
N ALA A 102 4.96 -6.68 -3.05
CA ALA A 102 4.58 -7.80 -2.19
C ALA A 102 3.65 -8.79 -2.91
N ALA A 103 2.69 -8.30 -3.70
CA ALA A 103 1.81 -9.15 -4.50
C ALA A 103 2.59 -9.90 -5.60
N GLN A 104 3.51 -9.20 -6.29
CA GLN A 104 4.37 -9.81 -7.31
C GLN A 104 5.36 -10.82 -6.73
N TYR A 105 5.90 -10.52 -5.54
CA TYR A 105 6.73 -11.44 -4.77
C TYR A 105 5.96 -12.73 -4.46
N TYR A 106 4.71 -12.64 -3.97
CA TYR A 106 3.89 -13.82 -3.70
C TYR A 106 3.66 -14.68 -4.94
N LYS A 107 3.33 -14.05 -6.07
CA LYS A 107 3.15 -14.75 -7.36
C LYS A 107 4.41 -15.53 -7.77
N ASN A 108 5.58 -14.93 -7.60
CA ASN A 108 6.86 -15.58 -7.91
C ASN A 108 7.23 -16.66 -6.89
N LEU A 109 6.89 -16.44 -5.61
CA LEU A 109 7.13 -17.39 -4.53
C LEU A 109 6.38 -18.70 -4.77
N ILE A 110 5.07 -18.64 -5.08
CA ILE A 110 4.27 -19.83 -5.39
C ILE A 110 4.83 -20.57 -6.61
N LYS A 111 5.27 -19.85 -7.65
CA LYS A 111 5.93 -20.47 -8.81
C LYS A 111 7.22 -21.18 -8.39
N SER A 112 8.06 -20.54 -7.58
CA SER A 112 9.31 -21.17 -7.13
C SER A 112 9.06 -22.45 -6.32
N GLU A 113 8.01 -22.48 -5.50
CA GLU A 113 7.67 -23.67 -4.70
C GLU A 113 7.17 -24.83 -5.57
N ILE A 114 6.34 -24.56 -6.57
CA ILE A 114 5.81 -25.60 -7.46
C ILE A 114 6.90 -26.22 -8.33
N TYR A 115 7.80 -25.37 -8.85
CA TYR A 115 8.86 -25.79 -9.77
C TYR A 115 10.19 -26.09 -9.07
N ASN A 116 10.24 -26.04 -7.73
CA ASN A 116 11.45 -26.22 -6.92
C ASN A 116 12.62 -25.31 -7.32
N TYR A 117 12.32 -24.06 -7.67
CA TYR A 117 13.34 -23.02 -7.89
C TYR A 117 13.72 -22.33 -6.57
N PRO A 118 14.90 -21.69 -6.49
CA PRO A 118 15.23 -20.86 -5.34
C PRO A 118 14.16 -19.77 -5.12
N PRO A 119 13.79 -19.48 -3.87
CA PRO A 119 12.78 -18.47 -3.59
C PRO A 119 13.26 -17.10 -4.07
N PRO A 120 12.36 -16.25 -4.59
CA PRO A 120 12.72 -14.89 -4.97
C PRO A 120 13.18 -14.08 -3.74
N PRO A 121 14.00 -13.03 -3.92
CA PRO A 121 14.36 -12.14 -2.82
C PRO A 121 13.12 -11.44 -2.29
N ALA A 122 12.92 -11.50 -0.96
CA ALA A 122 11.78 -10.84 -0.32
C ALA A 122 12.00 -9.31 -0.34
N PRO A 123 11.01 -8.52 -0.80
CA PRO A 123 11.10 -7.06 -0.70
C PRO A 123 11.04 -6.63 0.77
N THR A 124 11.64 -5.48 1.07
CA THR A 124 11.46 -4.82 2.38
C THR A 124 10.00 -4.41 2.58
N ILE A 125 9.58 -4.16 3.82
CA ILE A 125 8.20 -3.73 4.14
C ILE A 125 7.81 -2.51 3.29
N ILE A 126 8.70 -1.51 3.21
CA ILE A 126 8.46 -0.28 2.45
C ILE A 126 8.36 -0.58 0.96
N GLN A 127 9.31 -1.33 0.40
CA GLN A 127 9.31 -1.68 -1.02
C GLN A 127 8.06 -2.47 -1.41
N GLY A 128 7.61 -3.38 -0.55
CA GLY A 128 6.44 -4.23 -0.76
C GLY A 128 5.15 -3.46 -1.03
N LEU A 129 5.02 -2.22 -0.52
CA LEU A 129 3.85 -1.37 -0.68
C LEU A 129 3.75 -0.69 -2.06
N TYR A 130 4.84 -0.62 -2.81
CA TYR A 130 4.91 0.13 -4.06
C TYR A 130 5.06 -0.79 -5.28
N PRO A 131 4.73 -0.35 -6.50
CA PRO A 131 4.93 -1.15 -7.70
C PRO A 131 6.42 -1.36 -8.02
N ILE A 132 6.71 -2.36 -8.86
CA ILE A 132 8.09 -2.65 -9.31
C ILE A 132 8.65 -1.43 -10.05
N GLY A 133 9.88 -1.02 -9.69
CA GLY A 133 10.54 0.15 -10.28
C GLY A 133 10.13 1.49 -9.68
N TYR A 134 9.20 1.51 -8.72
CA TYR A 134 8.91 2.71 -7.95
C TYR A 134 9.88 2.82 -6.77
N GLU A 135 10.75 3.83 -6.82
CA GLU A 135 11.53 4.23 -5.66
C GLU A 135 10.72 5.24 -4.84
N PRO A 136 10.43 4.94 -3.56
CA PRO A 136 9.78 5.91 -2.70
C PRO A 136 10.67 7.13 -2.55
N LYS A 137 10.12 8.31 -2.88
CA LYS A 137 10.77 9.61 -2.66
C LYS A 137 11.35 9.65 -1.26
N SER A 138 12.59 10.11 -1.12
CA SER A 138 13.20 10.21 0.20
C SER A 138 12.34 11.10 1.11
N TRP A 139 12.50 10.96 2.42
CA TRP A 139 11.81 11.86 3.36
C TRP A 139 12.10 13.34 3.03
N TRP A 140 13.31 13.65 2.53
CA TRP A 140 13.68 14.98 2.06
C TRP A 140 12.92 15.41 0.81
N ASP A 141 12.75 14.55 -0.17
CA ASP A 141 12.06 14.90 -1.41
C ASP A 141 10.57 15.13 -1.16
N ARG A 142 9.94 14.31 -0.30
CA ARG A 142 8.55 14.53 0.15
C ARG A 142 8.39 15.83 0.94
N THR A 143 9.37 16.14 1.78
CA THR A 143 9.42 17.37 2.57
C THR A 143 9.56 18.60 1.67
N LYS A 144 10.46 18.56 0.68
CA LYS A 144 10.64 19.64 -0.31
C LYS A 144 9.37 19.88 -1.12
N GLU A 145 8.71 18.82 -1.58
CA GLU A 145 7.43 18.97 -2.29
C GLU A 145 6.35 19.60 -1.43
N SER A 146 6.26 19.19 -0.16
CA SER A 146 5.34 19.80 0.79
C SER A 146 5.65 21.29 0.95
N LEU A 147 6.91 21.65 1.21
CA LEU A 147 7.33 23.04 1.42
C LEU A 147 7.11 23.92 0.18
N ASN A 148 7.33 23.36 -1.02
CA ASN A 148 7.02 24.02 -2.28
C ASN A 148 5.52 24.31 -2.44
N LEU A 149 4.64 23.39 -2.03
CA LEU A 149 3.18 23.61 -2.06
C LEU A 149 2.75 24.79 -1.17
N PHE A 150 3.49 25.05 -0.09
CA PHE A 150 3.25 26.17 0.82
C PHE A 150 4.04 27.43 0.45
N GLY A 151 4.65 27.49 -0.74
CA GLY A 151 5.34 28.67 -1.24
C GLY A 151 6.75 28.89 -0.71
N PHE A 152 7.28 27.97 0.11
CA PHE A 152 8.67 28.01 0.57
C PHE A 152 9.60 27.53 -0.54
N LYS A 153 10.00 28.45 -1.42
CA LYS A 153 10.84 28.17 -2.60
C LYS A 153 12.35 28.25 -2.33
N ASP A 154 12.78 28.92 -1.25
CA ASP A 154 14.20 29.07 -0.93
C ASP A 154 14.72 27.87 -0.14
N LYS A 155 15.56 27.07 -0.80
CA LYS A 155 16.21 25.88 -0.25
C LYS A 155 16.97 26.16 1.06
N ARG A 156 17.53 27.36 1.23
CA ARG A 156 18.32 27.74 2.41
C ARG A 156 17.47 27.91 3.66
N VAL A 157 16.25 28.44 3.51
CA VAL A 157 15.31 28.61 4.63
C VAL A 157 14.87 27.23 5.14
N VAL A 158 14.60 26.32 4.21
CA VAL A 158 14.23 24.94 4.52
C VAL A 158 15.37 24.22 5.24
N GLU A 159 16.58 24.23 4.67
CA GLU A 159 17.77 23.59 5.26
C GLU A 159 18.11 24.20 6.62
N GLY A 160 17.99 25.53 6.79
CA GLY A 160 18.20 26.19 8.07
C GLY A 160 17.17 25.81 9.14
N VAL A 161 15.88 25.67 8.81
CA VAL A 161 14.86 25.21 9.78
C VAL A 161 15.18 23.80 10.26
N ILE A 162 15.64 22.94 9.35
CA ILE A 162 15.98 21.53 9.63
C ILE A 162 17.24 21.40 10.49
N GLU A 163 18.28 22.18 10.20
CA GLU A 163 19.53 22.19 10.97
C GLU A 163 19.32 22.62 12.43
N ASN A 164 18.26 23.37 12.69
CA ASN A 164 17.85 23.79 14.03
C ASN A 164 16.95 22.78 14.77
N ILE A 165 16.53 21.68 14.14
CA ILE A 165 15.80 20.60 14.81
C ILE A 165 16.82 19.65 15.44
N ASP A 166 16.65 19.33 16.72
CA ASP A 166 17.50 18.36 17.38
C ASP A 166 17.41 16.98 16.72
N GLY A 167 18.52 16.24 16.72
CA GLY A 167 18.63 14.97 16.00
C GLY A 167 17.63 13.91 16.45
N GLU A 168 17.23 13.91 17.73
CA GLU A 168 16.29 12.95 18.30
C GLU A 168 14.85 13.25 17.85
N THR A 169 14.42 14.51 17.89
CA THR A 169 13.15 14.99 17.34
C THR A 169 13.08 14.75 15.84
N LEU A 170 14.16 15.01 15.10
CA LEU A 170 14.21 14.73 13.67
C LEU A 170 13.99 13.24 13.37
N GLN A 171 14.55 12.35 14.18
CA GLN A 171 14.30 10.91 14.07
C GLN A 171 12.85 10.53 14.42
N ARG A 172 12.27 11.14 15.45
CA ARG A 172 10.86 10.93 15.81
C ARG A 172 9.92 11.37 14.69
N ILE A 173 10.16 12.53 14.08
CA ILE A 173 9.38 13.02 12.94
C ILE A 173 9.52 12.06 11.74
N LYS A 174 10.74 11.65 11.40
CA LYS A 174 11.00 10.67 10.33
C LYS A 174 10.25 9.35 10.58
N ASN A 175 10.22 8.86 11.82
CA ASN A 175 9.59 7.60 12.21
C ASN A 175 8.05 7.68 12.23
N THR A 176 7.48 8.85 12.47
CA THR A 176 6.01 9.03 12.41
C THR A 176 5.46 9.10 10.98
N GLY A 177 6.31 9.24 9.96
CA GLY A 177 5.89 9.30 8.55
C GLY A 177 5.11 10.57 8.19
N VAL A 178 4.99 11.51 9.12
CA VAL A 178 4.34 12.81 8.96
C VAL A 178 5.25 13.71 8.11
N ASN A 179 4.71 14.39 7.09
CA ASN A 179 5.49 15.37 6.32
C ASN A 179 6.08 16.42 7.26
N ALA A 180 7.31 16.89 6.99
CA ALA A 180 8.07 17.73 7.93
C ALA A 180 7.30 18.94 8.45
N ILE A 181 6.36 19.49 7.68
CA ILE A 181 5.52 20.64 8.04
C ILE A 181 4.50 20.30 9.13
N CYS A 182 3.86 19.14 9.05
CA CYS A 182 2.96 18.68 10.10
C CYS A 182 3.76 18.22 11.35
N GLY A 183 4.96 17.65 11.16
CA GLY A 183 5.89 17.34 12.25
C GLY A 183 6.43 18.61 12.94
N LEU A 184 6.77 19.63 12.16
CA LEU A 184 7.17 20.96 12.63
C LEU A 184 6.01 21.65 13.35
N ARG A 185 4.78 21.66 12.81
CA ARG A 185 3.59 22.18 13.51
C ARG A 185 3.32 21.44 14.83
N ALA A 186 3.46 20.11 14.86
CA ALA A 186 3.29 19.33 16.09
C ALA A 186 4.39 19.61 17.13
N TYR A 187 5.60 20.00 16.67
CA TYR A 187 6.72 20.42 17.52
C TYR A 187 6.59 21.87 17.99
N THR A 188 6.27 22.82 17.11
CA THR A 188 6.06 24.24 17.44
C THR A 188 4.83 24.49 18.32
N CYS A 189 3.87 23.56 18.33
CA CYS A 189 2.76 23.59 19.29
C CYS A 189 3.21 23.23 20.73
N ARG A 190 4.40 22.64 20.92
CA ARG A 190 5.00 22.35 22.24
C ARG A 190 6.15 23.28 22.62
N THR A 191 6.81 23.89 21.63
CA THR A 191 7.95 24.80 21.84
C THR A 191 7.72 26.09 21.05
N ALA A 192 7.48 27.17 21.80
CA ALA A 192 6.98 28.45 21.35
C ALA A 192 7.68 29.07 20.12
N THR A 193 6.86 29.52 19.17
CA THR A 193 6.95 30.78 18.41
C THR A 193 8.25 31.60 18.57
N SER A 194 9.23 31.32 17.72
CA SER A 194 10.31 32.29 17.44
C SER A 194 10.86 32.14 16.02
N VAL A 195 11.00 30.90 15.51
CA VAL A 195 11.58 30.67 14.19
C VAL A 195 10.61 30.94 13.02
N LEU A 196 9.29 30.85 13.25
CA LEU A 196 8.29 31.12 12.21
C LEU A 196 7.80 32.57 12.18
N SER A 197 7.88 33.31 13.29
CA SER A 197 7.46 34.72 13.35
C SER A 197 8.32 35.65 12.49
N ASP A 198 9.59 35.28 12.29
CA ASP A 198 10.51 36.07 11.46
C ASP A 198 10.27 35.87 9.96
N TYR A 199 9.53 34.80 9.57
CA TYR A 199 9.22 34.48 8.18
C TYR A 199 7.75 34.69 7.81
N THR A 200 6.86 34.96 8.79
CA THR A 200 5.43 35.24 8.55
C THR A 200 5.17 36.49 7.70
N GLU A 201 6.16 37.38 7.53
CA GLU A 201 6.05 38.53 6.63
C GLU A 201 6.07 38.14 5.13
N THR A 202 6.46 36.91 4.80
CA THR A 202 6.55 36.43 3.40
C THR A 202 5.43 35.48 2.97
N LEU A 203 4.49 35.16 3.87
CA LEU A 203 3.35 34.29 3.56
C LEU A 203 2.29 35.06 2.77
N SER A 204 1.69 34.41 1.75
CA SER A 204 0.61 35.05 0.99
C SER A 204 -0.62 35.30 1.90
N PRO A 205 -1.37 36.39 1.70
CA PRO A 205 -2.53 36.74 2.53
C PRO A 205 -3.63 35.67 2.58
N GLU A 206 -3.65 34.73 1.62
CA GLU A 206 -4.58 33.60 1.56
C GLU A 206 -4.24 32.52 2.60
N TYR A 207 -2.96 32.38 2.96
CA TYR A 207 -2.49 31.38 3.91
C TYR A 207 -2.85 31.72 5.36
N VAL A 208 -2.77 33.01 5.71
CA VAL A 208 -3.16 33.54 7.03
C VAL A 208 -4.66 33.29 7.30
N LYS A 209 -5.50 33.40 6.26
CA LYS A 209 -6.95 33.13 6.38
C LYS A 209 -7.30 31.65 6.57
N MET A 210 -6.49 30.73 6.02
CA MET A 210 -6.65 29.28 6.25
C MET A 210 -6.27 28.87 7.68
N GLU A 211 -5.26 29.50 8.29
CA GLU A 211 -4.88 29.22 9.68
C GLU A 211 -5.90 29.72 10.71
N GLU A 212 -6.50 30.90 10.47
CA GLU A 212 -7.55 31.43 11.35
C GLU A 212 -8.83 30.59 11.35
N SER A 213 -9.11 29.90 10.25
CA SER A 213 -10.27 29.01 10.11
C SER A 213 -10.00 27.63 10.73
N SER A 214 -8.81 27.07 10.53
CA SER A 214 -8.41 25.79 11.13
C SER A 214 -8.23 25.87 12.66
N SER A 215 -7.77 27.01 13.19
CA SER A 215 -7.63 27.24 14.64
C SER A 215 -8.97 27.38 15.37
N LYS A 216 -10.04 27.78 14.67
CA LYS A 216 -11.41 27.85 15.21
C LYS A 216 -12.12 26.50 15.20
N GLU A 217 -11.74 25.59 14.29
CA GLU A 217 -12.27 24.24 14.21
C GLU A 217 -11.66 23.30 15.24
N TYR A 218 -10.41 23.51 15.64
CA TYR A 218 -9.73 22.70 16.66
C TYR A 218 -10.12 23.05 18.11
N ASN A 219 -10.66 24.25 18.34
CA ASN A 219 -11.13 24.71 19.66
C ASN A 219 -12.65 24.55 19.86
N ARG A 220 -13.31 23.68 19.08
CA ARG A 220 -14.70 23.26 19.25
C ARG A 220 -14.81 21.76 19.51
#